data_AF-A0A964YZ79-F1
#
_entry.id   AF-A0A964YZ79-F1
#
_cell.length_a   1.000
_cell.length_b   1.000
_cell.length_c   1.000
_cell.angle_alpha   90.00
_cell.angle_beta   90.00
_cell.angle_gamma   90.00
#
_symmetry.space_group_name_H-M   'P 1'
#
loop_
_entity.id
_entity.type
_entity.pdbx_description
1 polymer ?
#
loop_
_entity_poly.entity_id
_entity_poly.type
_entity_poly.pdbx_seq_one_letter_code
_entity_poly.pdbx_strand_id
1 'polypeptide(L)' 'AINYFDRIQEPVLILHGTEDESCDIQWSVNAADMLEKAGKKFEFIQYEGEKHAFIPKWPDSMAETTRFFEENLKS' A
#
# COMPACT_ATOMS: atom_id res chain seq x y z
N ALA A 1 -12.81 5.63 -16.73
CA ALA A 1 -12.40 6.66 -15.75
C ALA A 1 -11.01 7.16 -16.13
N ILE A 2 -10.72 8.44 -15.89
CA ILE A 2 -9.35 8.97 -16.04
C ILE A 2 -8.54 8.55 -14.81
N ASN A 3 -7.32 8.04 -14.99
CA ASN A 3 -6.37 7.75 -13.92
C ASN A 3 -4.95 8.16 -14.36
N TYR A 4 -3.97 8.05 -13.45
CA TYR A 4 -2.60 8.55 -13.66
C TYR A 4 -1.51 7.57 -13.15
N PHE A 5 -1.84 6.28 -13.03
CA PHE A 5 -0.89 5.27 -12.52
C PHE A 5 0.34 5.11 -13.44
N ASP A 6 0.17 5.38 -14.73
CA ASP A 6 1.25 5.40 -15.73
C ASP A 6 2.32 6.46 -15.45
N ARG A 7 2.00 7.52 -14.69
CA ARG A 7 2.93 8.62 -14.39
C ARG A 7 3.82 8.37 -13.19
N ILE A 8 3.56 7.33 -12.39
CA ILE A 8 4.36 7.00 -11.21
C ILE A 8 5.77 6.59 -11.65
N GLN A 9 6.81 7.19 -11.06
CA GLN A 9 8.22 6.91 -11.38
C GLN A 9 8.92 6.14 -10.26
N GLU A 10 8.48 6.33 -9.03
CA GLU A 10 9.05 5.76 -7.81
C GLU A 10 8.30 4.50 -7.36
N PRO A 11 8.95 3.61 -6.60
CA PRO A 11 8.28 2.49 -5.93
C PRO A 11 7.18 2.95 -4.96
N VAL A 12 6.10 2.18 -4.84
CA VAL A 12 4.96 2.49 -3.95
C VAL A 12 4.76 1.36 -2.91
N LEU A 13 4.57 1.73 -1.65
CA LEU A 13 4.07 0.82 -0.61
C LEU A 13 2.60 1.10 -0.31
N ILE A 14 1.77 0.07 -0.29
CA ILE A 14 0.37 0.11 0.14
C ILE A 14 0.23 -0.79 1.37
N LEU A 15 -0.25 -0.23 2.48
CA LEU A 15 -0.63 -0.97 3.70
C LEU A 15 -2.14 -0.82 3.90
N HIS A 16 -2.88 -1.91 4.10
CA HIS A 16 -4.35 -1.84 4.24
C HIS A 16 -4.90 -2.93 5.18
N GLY A 17 -5.85 -2.58 6.04
CA GLY A 17 -6.50 -3.52 6.97
C GLY A 17 -7.75 -4.16 6.35
N THR A 18 -7.89 -5.49 6.40
CA THR A 18 -8.97 -6.19 5.67
C THR A 18 -10.38 -5.91 6.21
N GLU A 19 -10.50 -5.33 7.40
CA GLU A 19 -11.76 -4.92 8.03
C GLU A 19 -11.90 -3.38 8.16
N ASP A 20 -11.22 -2.60 7.32
CA ASP A 20 -11.42 -1.15 7.27
C ASP A 20 -12.79 -0.78 6.67
N GLU A 21 -13.72 -0.39 7.55
CA GLU A 21 -15.06 0.06 7.18
C GLU A 21 -15.10 1.52 6.68
N SER A 22 -14.03 2.30 6.87
CA SER A 22 -13.95 3.70 6.48
C SER A 22 -13.31 3.90 5.10
N CYS A 23 -12.39 3.01 4.73
CA CYS A 23 -11.76 2.94 3.42
C CYS A 23 -11.81 1.48 2.95
N ASP A 24 -12.67 1.19 1.98
CA ASP A 24 -12.83 -0.18 1.47
C ASP A 24 -11.53 -0.70 0.86
N ILE A 25 -11.08 -1.88 1.27
CA ILE A 25 -9.88 -2.55 0.76
C ILE A 25 -9.89 -2.73 -0.77
N GLN A 26 -11.07 -2.79 -1.39
CA GLN A 26 -11.18 -2.84 -2.85
C GLN A 26 -10.53 -1.63 -3.52
N TRP A 27 -10.40 -0.48 -2.85
CA TRP A 27 -9.68 0.67 -3.40
C TRP A 27 -8.19 0.37 -3.55
N SER A 28 -7.58 -0.26 -2.52
CA SER A 28 -6.17 -0.68 -2.57
C SER A 28 -5.95 -1.85 -3.53
N VAL A 29 -6.87 -2.82 -3.58
CA VAL A 29 -6.82 -3.92 -4.57
C VAL A 29 -6.86 -3.37 -6.00
N ASN A 30 -7.80 -2.47 -6.30
CA ASN A 30 -7.88 -1.84 -7.62
C ASN A 30 -6.64 -0.99 -7.94
N ALA A 31 -6.06 -0.30 -6.96
CA ALA A 31 -4.82 0.45 -7.14
C ALA A 31 -3.63 -0.47 -7.45
N ALA A 32 -3.49 -1.58 -6.72
CA ALA A 32 -2.47 -2.61 -6.98
C ALA A 32 -2.61 -3.20 -8.39
N ASP A 33 -3.83 -3.56 -8.81
CA ASP A 33 -4.12 -4.04 -10.16
C ASP A 33 -3.72 -3.01 -11.25
N MET A 34 -3.97 -1.72 -11.00
CA MET A 34 -3.61 -0.67 -11.95
C MET A 34 -2.09 -0.42 -11.98
N LEU A 35 -1.41 -0.48 -10.84
CA LEU A 35 0.05 -0.41 -10.76
C LEU A 35 0.70 -1.59 -11.50
N GLU A 36 0.19 -2.81 -11.30
CA GLU A 36 0.64 -4.01 -12.00
C GLU A 36 0.44 -3.87 -13.52
N LYS A 37 -0.75 -3.51 -13.98
CA LYS A 37 -1.05 -3.28 -15.41
C LYS A 37 -0.19 -2.18 -16.04
N ALA A 38 0.20 -1.18 -15.25
CA ALA A 38 1.08 -0.10 -15.69
C ALA A 38 2.59 -0.44 -15.57
N GLY A 39 2.93 -1.66 -15.14
CA GLY A 39 4.31 -2.12 -14.97
C GLY A 39 5.09 -1.34 -13.90
N LYS A 40 4.40 -0.83 -12.88
CA LYS A 40 5.01 -0.04 -11.80
C LYS A 40 5.51 -0.96 -10.68
N LYS A 41 6.55 -0.51 -9.99
CA LYS A 41 7.06 -1.20 -8.80
C LYS A 41 6.19 -0.86 -7.61
N PHE A 42 5.64 -1.87 -6.95
CA PHE A 42 4.87 -1.67 -5.74
C PHE A 42 4.93 -2.89 -4.82
N GLU A 43 4.62 -2.65 -3.56
CA GLU A 43 4.36 -3.65 -2.54
C GLU A 43 2.97 -3.40 -1.96
N PHE A 44 2.18 -4.46 -1.77
CA PHE A 44 0.87 -4.36 -1.15
C PHE A 44 0.75 -5.36 -0.01
N ILE A 45 0.73 -4.84 1.22
CA ILE A 45 0.63 -5.61 2.46
C ILE A 45 -0.79 -5.44 3.01
N GLN A 46 -1.45 -6.57 3.22
CA GLN A 46 -2.79 -6.64 3.81
C GLN A 46 -2.68 -7.14 5.24
N TYR A 47 -3.25 -6.39 6.17
CA TYR A 47 -3.32 -6.75 7.57
C TYR A 47 -4.68 -7.40 7.87
N GLU A 48 -4.66 -8.73 7.96
CA GLU A 48 -5.88 -9.52 8.20
C GLU A 48 -6.52 -9.15 9.55
N GLY A 49 -7.83 -8.87 9.52
CA GLY A 49 -8.62 -8.49 10.70
C GLY A 49 -8.39 -7.07 11.22
N GLU A 50 -7.48 -6.31 10.60
CA GLU A 50 -7.21 -4.93 11.01
C GLU A 50 -8.18 -3.94 10.41
N LYS A 51 -8.45 -2.87 11.18
CA LYS A 51 -9.28 -1.74 10.76
C LYS A 51 -8.39 -0.56 10.32
N HIS A 52 -9.02 0.59 10.07
CA HIS A 52 -8.38 1.80 9.53
C HIS A 52 -7.04 2.22 10.14
N ALA A 53 -6.86 2.03 11.45
CA ALA A 53 -5.67 2.50 12.17
C ALA A 53 -4.69 1.37 12.52
N PHE A 54 -4.93 0.14 12.07
CA PHE A 54 -4.10 -1.03 12.35
C PHE A 54 -3.86 -1.27 13.86
N ILE A 55 -4.76 -0.95 14.79
CA ILE A 55 -4.42 -0.78 16.23
C ILE A 55 -3.50 -1.90 16.79
N PRO A 56 -3.84 -3.20 16.73
CA PRO A 56 -2.91 -4.27 17.11
C PRO A 56 -1.62 -4.37 16.28
N LYS A 57 -1.69 -4.13 14.96
CA LYS A 57 -0.56 -4.21 14.02
C LYS A 57 0.13 -2.88 13.71
N TRP A 58 -0.19 -1.82 14.43
CA TRP A 58 0.30 -0.48 14.14
C TRP A 58 1.84 -0.42 14.20
N PRO A 59 2.51 -1.02 15.21
CA PRO A 59 3.98 -1.06 15.24
C PRO A 59 4.59 -1.75 14.01
N ASP A 60 3.94 -2.80 13.51
CA ASP A 60 4.38 -3.53 12.32
C ASP A 60 4.23 -2.68 11.05
N SER A 61 3.08 -1.99 10.89
CA SER A 61 2.86 -1.07 9.77
C SER A 61 3.92 0.05 9.69
N MET A 62 4.37 0.55 10.86
CA MET A 62 5.44 1.55 10.95
C MET A 62 6.82 0.96 10.63
N ALA A 63 7.06 -0.30 11.03
CA ALA A 63 8.29 -1.01 10.71
C ALA A 63 8.40 -1.29 9.20
N GLU A 64 7.33 -1.77 8.56
CA GLU A 64 7.28 -1.97 7.11
C GLU A 64 7.48 -0.68 6.33
N THR A 65 6.88 0.43 6.80
CA THR A 65 7.12 1.75 6.23
C THR A 65 8.60 2.15 6.30
N THR A 66 9.24 1.95 7.45
CA THR A 66 10.66 2.27 7.64
C THR A 66 11.55 1.39 6.77
N ARG A 67 11.30 0.07 6.74
CA ARG A 67 12.01 -0.88 5.87
C ARG A 67 11.94 -0.44 4.41
N PHE A 68 10.73 -0.13 3.92
CA PHE A 68 10.52 0.29 2.54
C PHE A 68 11.33 1.56 2.20
N PHE A 69 11.36 2.54 3.11
CA PHE A 69 12.20 3.73 2.91
C PHE A 69 13.69 3.41 2.95
N GLU A 70 14.16 2.56 3.87
CA GLU A 70 15.56 2.15 3.91
C GLU A 70 16.01 1.39 2.66
N GLU A 71 15.11 0.71 1.97
CA GLU A 71 15.41 0.01 0.72
C GLU A 71 15.42 0.95 -0.49
N ASN A 72 14.58 1.99 -0.49
CA ASN A 72 14.32 2.80 -1.68
C ASN A 72 14.85 4.24 -1.63
N LEU A 73 15.28 4.74 -0.47
CA LEU A 73 15.76 6.11 -0.27
C LEU A 73 17.24 6.23 0.14
N LYS A 74 18.00 5.12 0.16
CA LYS A 74 19.43 5.20 0.48
C LYS A 74 20.19 6.01 -0.57
N SER A 75 20.84 7.08 -0.10
CA SER A 75 21.75 7.96 -0.83
C SER A 75 22.96 7.24 -1.41
#